data_AF-A0A662A9B3-F1
#
_entry.id   AF-A0A662A9B3-F1
#
_cell.length_a   1.000
_cell.length_b   1.000
_cell.length_c   1.000
_cell.angle_alpha   90.00
_cell.angle_beta   90.00
_cell.angle_gamma   90.00
#
_symmetry.space_group_name_H-M   'P 1'
#
loop_
_entity.id
_entity.type
_entity.pdbx_description
1 polymer ?
#
loop_
_entity_poly.entity_id
_entity_poly.type
_entity_poly.pdbx_seq_one_letter_code
_entity_poly.pdbx_strand_id
1 'polypeptide(L)'
;MLKQIDSYNELIKNIDNAKKAYLLLYKENSTISNCALNNIEQAVKENNKFLILTADVTTVRDIHDKYSITSVPSLLKFENGDFKNVVKGCNDANFYKSLFDENIFSASNDNDVPQKRVVVYSTPTCSYCNQLKKYFDQHNIKYRNIDVSKDQKAAEEMVKRSGQQGVPQTNINGQIVIGFDILKINRLLNISN
;
A
#
# COMPACT_ATOMS: atom_id res chain seq x y z
N MET A 1 16.88 11.17 -1.90
CA MET A 1 18.06 10.73 -2.68
C MET A 1 18.49 9.36 -2.20
N LEU A 2 18.88 8.46 -3.11
CA LEU A 2 19.46 7.15 -2.77
C LEU A 2 20.90 7.35 -2.26
N LYS A 3 21.25 6.69 -1.16
CA LYS A 3 22.61 6.72 -0.61
C LYS A 3 23.25 5.34 -0.75
N GLN A 4 24.33 5.25 -1.51
CA GLN A 4 25.12 4.02 -1.57
C GLN A 4 25.86 3.79 -0.25
N ILE A 5 25.96 2.52 0.15
CA ILE A 5 26.75 2.07 1.30
C ILE A 5 27.66 0.92 0.88
N ASP A 6 28.78 0.76 1.56
CA ASP A 6 29.83 -0.19 1.16
C ASP A 6 30.05 -1.34 2.15
N SER A 7 29.30 -1.39 3.27
CA SER A 7 29.43 -2.45 4.27
C SER A 7 28.21 -2.60 5.19
N TYR A 8 28.12 -3.74 5.87
CA TYR A 8 27.15 -3.95 6.95
C TYR A 8 27.32 -2.97 8.11
N ASN A 9 28.57 -2.63 8.47
CA ASN A 9 28.82 -1.66 9.54
C ASN A 9 28.27 -0.27 9.19
N GLU A 10 28.36 0.11 7.91
CA GLU A 10 27.76 1.35 7.44
C GLU A 10 26.22 1.28 7.44
N LEU A 11 25.64 0.14 7.05
CA LEU A 11 24.19 -0.10 7.17
C LEU A 11 23.72 0.19 8.60
N ILE A 12 24.31 -0.47 9.60
CA ILE A 12 23.93 -0.32 11.02
C ILE A 12 24.01 1.14 11.49
N LYS A 13 25.13 1.82 11.22
CA LYS A 13 25.30 3.24 11.57
C LYS A 13 24.21 4.15 11.01
N ASN A 14 23.72 3.85 9.80
CA ASN A 14 22.68 4.64 9.15
C ASN A 14 21.28 4.30 9.69
N ILE A 15 20.99 3.03 10.00
CA ILE A 15 19.63 2.61 10.41
C ILE A 15 19.36 2.81 11.91
N ASP A 16 20.37 2.77 12.79
CA ASP A 16 20.18 2.85 14.25
C ASP A 16 19.48 4.15 14.68
N ASN A 17 19.77 5.25 14.00
CA ASN A 17 19.19 6.57 14.31
C ASN A 17 17.95 6.89 13.48
N ALA A 18 17.56 5.98 12.58
CA ALA A 18 16.45 6.20 11.65
C ALA A 18 15.19 5.51 12.19
N LYS A 19 14.12 6.30 12.34
CA LYS A 19 12.79 5.75 12.65
C LYS A 19 12.39 4.68 11.63
N LYS A 20 12.70 4.93 10.35
CA LYS A 20 12.52 3.99 9.23
C LYS A 20 13.65 4.15 8.23
N ALA A 21 14.13 3.03 7.71
CA ALA A 21 15.15 2.99 6.67
C ALA A 21 14.88 1.84 5.70
N TYR A 22 15.36 1.99 4.47
CA TYR A 22 15.28 0.96 3.45
C TYR A 22 16.66 0.67 2.90
N LEU A 23 16.93 -0.58 2.54
CA LEU A 23 18.14 -0.97 1.83
C LEU A 23 17.76 -1.75 0.57
N LEU A 24 18.12 -1.22 -0.59
CA LEU A 24 18.06 -1.98 -1.83
C LEU A 24 19.37 -2.73 -2.03
N LEU A 25 19.31 -4.05 -1.94
CA LEU A 25 20.36 -4.92 -2.46
C LEU A 25 20.12 -5.13 -3.95
N TYR A 26 21.10 -4.79 -4.76
CA TYR A 26 21.03 -4.88 -6.22
C TYR A 26 22.31 -5.51 -6.78
N LYS A 27 22.29 -5.86 -8.06
CA LYS A 27 23.49 -6.25 -8.80
C LYS A 27 23.65 -5.34 -10.00
N GLU A 28 24.81 -4.70 -10.14
CA GLU A 28 25.11 -3.90 -11.32
C GLU A 28 25.01 -4.75 -12.61
N ASN A 29 24.58 -4.13 -13.70
CA ASN A 29 24.34 -4.77 -15.00
C ASN A 29 23.21 -5.82 -15.01
N SER A 30 22.36 -5.87 -13.99
CA SER A 30 21.12 -6.65 -14.02
C SER A 30 19.94 -5.77 -14.45
N THR A 31 19.26 -6.15 -15.55
CA THR A 31 18.07 -5.45 -16.05
C THR A 31 16.98 -5.32 -14.98
N ILE A 32 16.79 -6.38 -14.17
CA ILE A 32 15.79 -6.39 -13.11
C ILE A 32 16.21 -5.47 -11.96
N SER A 33 17.51 -5.41 -11.64
CA SER A 33 18.05 -4.47 -10.65
C SER A 33 17.91 -3.02 -11.09
N ASN A 34 18.22 -2.72 -12.35
CA ASN A 34 18.06 -1.39 -12.94
C ASN A 34 16.59 -0.95 -12.94
N CYS A 35 15.67 -1.87 -13.22
CA CYS A 35 14.23 -1.63 -13.10
C CYS A 35 13.85 -1.18 -11.68
N ALA A 36 14.33 -1.89 -10.64
CA ALA A 36 14.03 -1.54 -9.25
C ALA A 36 14.64 -0.20 -8.85
N LEU A 37 15.91 0.06 -9.21
CA LEU A 37 16.57 1.34 -8.98
C LEU A 37 15.77 2.51 -9.59
N ASN A 38 15.46 2.44 -10.88
CA ASN A 38 14.74 3.50 -11.59
C ASN A 38 13.35 3.78 -10.99
N ASN A 39 12.60 2.73 -10.66
CA ASN A 39 11.26 2.87 -10.11
C ASN A 39 11.27 3.40 -8.67
N ILE A 40 12.26 3.01 -7.85
CA ILE A 40 12.45 3.57 -6.51
C ILE A 40 12.86 5.04 -6.59
N GLU A 41 13.81 5.39 -7.47
CA GLU A 41 14.20 6.78 -7.71
C GLU A 41 13.00 7.63 -8.12
N GLN A 42 12.18 7.13 -9.06
CA GLN A 42 10.98 7.82 -9.49
C GLN A 42 9.98 8.02 -8.34
N ALA A 43 9.81 7.01 -7.48
CA ALA A 43 8.91 7.09 -6.33
C ALA A 43 9.34 8.15 -5.29
N VAL A 44 10.65 8.42 -5.17
CA VAL A 44 11.18 9.31 -4.12
C VAL A 44 11.54 10.72 -4.62
N LYS A 45 11.38 10.99 -5.92
CA LYS A 45 11.62 12.32 -6.52
C LYS A 45 10.82 13.45 -5.85
N GLU A 46 9.62 13.15 -5.35
CA GLU A 46 8.71 14.12 -4.73
C GLU A 46 8.83 14.18 -3.19
N ASN A 47 9.43 13.16 -2.55
CA ASN A 47 9.45 13.00 -1.10
C ASN A 47 10.84 12.60 -0.58
N ASN A 48 11.63 13.60 -0.13
CA ASN A 48 12.98 13.41 0.42
C ASN A 48 13.03 12.99 1.90
N LYS A 49 11.95 12.42 2.46
CA LYS A 49 11.87 12.08 3.90
C LYS A 49 12.43 10.71 4.28
N PHE A 50 12.67 9.83 3.32
CA PHE A 50 13.05 8.44 3.59
C PHE A 50 14.56 8.24 3.46
N LEU A 51 15.14 7.55 4.44
CA LEU A 51 16.50 7.04 4.34
C LEU A 51 16.48 5.78 3.47
N ILE A 52 16.90 5.93 2.22
CA ILE A 52 16.98 4.80 1.28
C ILE A 52 18.44 4.60 0.92
N LEU A 53 18.94 3.45 1.37
CA LEU A 53 20.28 2.97 1.15
C LEU A 53 20.30 2.02 -0.05
N THR A 54 21.43 1.94 -0.74
CA THR A 54 21.66 0.96 -1.81
C THR A 54 22.99 0.27 -1.59
N ALA A 55 23.07 -1.03 -1.90
CA ALA A 55 24.32 -1.77 -1.89
C ALA A 55 24.35 -2.76 -3.05
N ASP A 56 25.43 -2.71 -3.83
CA ASP A 56 25.67 -3.71 -4.87
C ASP A 56 26.24 -4.98 -4.22
N VAL A 57 25.57 -6.11 -4.39
CA VAL A 57 26.01 -7.39 -3.84
C VAL A 57 27.31 -7.92 -4.44
N THR A 58 27.76 -7.37 -5.58
CA THR A 58 29.04 -7.77 -6.18
C THR A 58 30.23 -7.24 -5.37
N THR A 59 30.09 -6.05 -4.79
CA THR A 59 31.09 -5.35 -3.99
C THR A 59 30.83 -5.50 -2.48
N VAL A 60 29.57 -5.45 -2.05
CA VAL A 60 29.13 -5.54 -0.65
C VAL A 60 28.56 -6.92 -0.34
N ARG A 61 29.39 -7.79 0.24
CA ARG A 61 29.07 -9.22 0.42
C ARG A 61 28.67 -9.60 1.84
N ASP A 62 28.80 -8.71 2.80
CA ASP A 62 28.59 -8.98 4.22
C ASP A 62 27.15 -8.75 4.71
N ILE A 63 26.28 -8.17 3.87
CA ILE A 63 24.89 -7.84 4.24
C ILE A 63 23.90 -8.96 3.92
N HIS A 64 23.96 -9.55 2.72
CA HIS A 64 22.90 -10.44 2.21
C HIS A 64 22.73 -11.70 3.07
N ASP A 65 23.83 -12.27 3.56
CA ASP A 65 23.82 -13.44 4.46
C ASP A 65 23.14 -13.14 5.80
N LYS A 66 23.34 -11.93 6.36
CA LYS A 66 22.75 -11.53 7.65
C LYS A 66 21.23 -11.53 7.64
N TYR A 67 20.63 -11.28 6.47
CA TYR A 67 19.19 -11.19 6.29
C TYR A 67 18.62 -12.31 5.41
N SER A 68 19.39 -13.38 5.18
CA SER A 68 18.98 -14.55 4.37
C SER A 68 18.47 -14.17 2.96
N ILE A 69 19.13 -13.20 2.32
CA ILE A 69 18.76 -12.73 0.98
C ILE A 69 19.50 -13.55 -0.07
N THR A 70 18.74 -14.30 -0.87
CA THR A 70 19.27 -15.21 -1.89
C THR A 70 19.06 -14.70 -3.32
N SER A 71 18.33 -13.61 -3.50
CA SER A 71 18.05 -13.03 -4.81
C SER A 71 18.07 -11.51 -4.78
N VAL A 72 18.45 -10.92 -5.93
CA VAL A 72 18.44 -9.47 -6.16
C VAL A 72 17.61 -9.15 -7.41
N PRO A 73 16.96 -7.98 -7.46
CA PRO A 73 16.92 -6.94 -6.44
C PRO A 73 16.03 -7.33 -5.24
N SER A 74 16.44 -6.92 -4.04
CA SER A 74 15.68 -7.10 -2.80
C SER A 74 15.72 -5.81 -2.00
N LEU A 75 14.55 -5.25 -1.69
CA LEU A 75 14.38 -4.06 -0.87
C LEU A 75 14.03 -4.46 0.56
N LEU A 76 14.97 -4.30 1.47
CA LEU A 76 14.81 -4.59 2.90
C LEU A 76 14.25 -3.35 3.61
N LYS A 77 13.34 -3.56 4.55
CA LYS A 77 12.76 -2.52 5.41
C LYS A 77 13.27 -2.67 6.84
N PHE A 78 13.63 -1.53 7.42
CA PHE A 78 14.05 -1.39 8.80
C PHE A 78 13.18 -0.37 9.52
N GLU A 79 12.85 -0.63 10.78
CA GLU A 79 12.17 0.31 11.66
C GLU A 79 12.85 0.32 13.03
N ASN A 80 13.31 1.50 13.48
CA ASN A 80 14.09 1.67 14.71
C ASN A 80 15.29 0.70 14.79
N GLY A 81 16.01 0.52 13.68
CA GLY A 81 17.15 -0.42 13.57
C GLY A 81 16.77 -1.88 13.31
N ASP A 82 15.54 -2.30 13.61
CA ASP A 82 15.11 -3.69 13.42
C ASP A 82 14.73 -3.98 11.96
N PHE A 83 15.21 -5.11 11.43
CA PHE A 83 14.70 -5.66 10.18
C PHE A 83 13.23 -6.10 10.33
N LYS A 84 12.36 -5.66 9.41
CA LYS A 84 10.93 -5.98 9.45
C LYS A 84 10.51 -6.92 8.33
N ASN A 85 10.79 -6.56 7.08
CA ASN A 85 10.41 -7.37 5.92
C ASN A 85 11.28 -7.07 4.70
N VAL A 86 11.07 -7.85 3.64
CA VAL A 86 11.74 -7.71 2.35
C VAL A 86 10.73 -7.74 1.22
N VAL A 87 10.90 -6.83 0.26
CA VAL A 87 10.21 -6.85 -1.04
C VAL A 87 11.19 -7.36 -2.08
N LYS A 88 10.83 -8.42 -2.79
CA LYS A 88 11.68 -9.05 -3.80
C LYS A 88 11.31 -8.60 -5.21
N GLY A 89 12.31 -8.50 -6.08
CA GLY A 89 12.12 -8.21 -7.50
C GLY A 89 11.88 -6.73 -7.80
N CYS A 90 11.60 -6.45 -9.07
CA CYS A 90 11.20 -5.12 -9.51
C CYS A 90 9.68 -4.97 -9.47
N ASN A 91 9.20 -3.91 -8.84
CA ASN A 91 7.82 -3.46 -8.89
C ASN A 91 7.76 -2.07 -9.56
N ASP A 92 6.57 -1.58 -9.86
CA ASP A 92 6.40 -0.26 -10.48
C ASP A 92 6.63 0.90 -9.48
N ALA A 93 6.77 2.12 -9.99
CA ALA A 93 7.02 3.31 -9.19
C ALA A 93 5.86 3.65 -8.23
N ASN A 94 4.60 3.34 -8.58
CA ASN A 94 3.45 3.60 -7.72
C ASN A 94 3.40 2.63 -6.53
N PHE A 95 3.83 1.38 -6.73
CA PHE A 95 4.02 0.41 -5.66
C PHE A 95 5.04 0.94 -4.64
N TYR A 96 6.22 1.39 -5.09
CA TYR A 96 7.23 1.94 -4.19
C TYR A 96 6.78 3.24 -3.53
N LYS A 97 6.10 4.12 -4.28
CA LYS A 97 5.51 5.34 -3.73
C LYS A 97 4.54 5.00 -2.61
N SER A 98 3.63 4.06 -2.84
CA SER A 98 2.72 3.55 -1.81
C SER A 98 3.47 2.95 -0.63
N LEU A 99 4.47 2.10 -0.86
CA LEU A 99 5.28 1.49 0.20
C LEU A 99 5.95 2.55 1.09
N PHE A 100 6.48 3.62 0.50
CA PHE A 100 7.10 4.70 1.26
C PHE A 100 6.05 5.60 1.93
N ASP A 101 4.94 5.91 1.24
CA ASP A 101 3.86 6.79 1.72
C ASP A 101 2.96 6.12 2.79
N GLU A 102 2.77 4.79 2.74
CA GLU A 102 2.08 3.97 3.76
C GLU A 102 2.63 4.24 5.16
N ASN A 103 3.90 4.68 5.24
CA ASN A 103 4.61 4.92 6.48
C ASN A 103 4.49 6.33 7.06
N ILE A 104 3.77 7.26 6.41
CA ILE A 104 3.38 8.55 7.00
C ILE A 104 2.14 8.39 7.93
N PHE A 105 1.33 7.35 7.72
CA PHE A 105 0.11 7.10 8.50
C PHE A 105 0.24 5.98 9.55
N SER A 106 1.37 5.24 9.60
CA SER A 106 1.57 4.13 10.55
C SER A 106 1.96 4.60 11.96
N ALA A 107 1.11 5.41 12.58
CA ALA A 107 0.92 5.41 14.01
C ALA A 107 -0.42 4.73 14.32
N SER A 108 -0.62 3.49 13.87
CA SER A 108 -1.71 2.56 14.27
C SER A 108 -1.47 1.18 13.67
N ASN A 109 -1.69 0.14 14.47
CA ASN A 109 -1.32 -1.27 14.28
C ASN A 109 -2.11 -2.08 13.22
N ASP A 110 -1.49 -3.22 12.87
CA ASP A 110 -1.98 -4.54 12.44
C ASP A 110 -2.61 -4.77 11.05
N ASN A 111 -1.95 -5.67 10.32
CA ASN A 111 -2.45 -6.52 9.24
C ASN A 111 -3.20 -5.82 8.08
N ASP A 112 -2.52 -5.00 7.27
CA ASP A 112 -3.17 -4.35 6.13
C ASP A 112 -2.51 -4.76 4.80
N VAL A 113 -3.14 -5.70 4.11
CA VAL A 113 -3.09 -5.73 2.64
C VAL A 113 -3.75 -4.42 2.20
N PRO A 114 -3.13 -3.58 1.35
CA PRO A 114 -3.65 -2.25 1.04
C PRO A 114 -5.16 -2.27 0.76
N GLN A 115 -5.93 -1.67 1.66
CA GLN A 115 -7.37 -1.76 1.62
C GLN A 115 -7.92 -1.06 0.37
N LYS A 116 -8.70 -1.79 -0.44
CA LYS A 116 -9.32 -1.24 -1.65
C LYS A 116 -10.21 -0.03 -1.30
N ARG A 117 -10.24 0.97 -2.19
CA ARG A 117 -11.11 2.15 -2.03
C ARG A 117 -12.58 1.72 -2.04
N VAL A 118 -13.30 1.98 -0.94
CA VAL A 118 -14.73 1.72 -0.78
C VAL A 118 -15.49 3.04 -0.65
N VAL A 119 -16.52 3.22 -1.47
CA VAL A 119 -17.48 4.33 -1.38
C VAL A 119 -18.89 3.76 -1.28
N VAL A 120 -19.64 4.14 -0.26
CA VAL A 120 -21.03 3.73 -0.03
C VAL A 120 -21.94 4.91 -0.34
N TYR A 121 -22.83 4.73 -1.30
CA TYR A 121 -23.95 5.62 -1.56
C TYR A 121 -25.13 5.16 -0.71
N SER A 122 -25.66 6.06 0.12
CA SER A 122 -26.72 5.75 1.08
C SER A 122 -27.70 6.90 1.25
N THR A 123 -28.78 6.64 2.00
CA THR A 123 -29.67 7.66 2.54
C THR A 123 -29.86 7.42 4.05
N PRO A 124 -30.25 8.44 4.85
CA PRO A 124 -30.36 8.30 6.31
C PRO A 124 -31.42 7.28 6.76
N THR A 125 -32.49 7.12 6.00
CA THR A 125 -33.65 6.28 6.34
C THR A 125 -33.53 4.84 5.84
N CYS A 126 -32.48 4.51 5.07
CA CYS A 126 -32.29 3.21 4.47
C CYS A 126 -31.73 2.18 5.46
N SER A 127 -32.56 1.24 5.90
CA SER A 127 -32.17 0.18 6.84
C SER A 127 -31.03 -0.70 6.33
N TYR A 128 -31.06 -1.09 5.04
CA TYR A 128 -30.00 -1.88 4.41
C TYR A 128 -28.66 -1.12 4.31
N CYS A 129 -28.71 0.20 4.14
CA CYS A 129 -27.53 1.03 4.11
C CYS A 129 -26.84 1.06 5.48
N ASN A 130 -27.61 1.07 6.56
CA ASN A 130 -27.09 1.00 7.92
C ASN A 130 -26.50 -0.38 8.23
N GLN A 131 -27.14 -1.45 7.77
CA GLN A 131 -26.60 -2.81 7.88
C GLN A 131 -25.26 -2.96 7.13
N LEU A 132 -25.15 -2.41 5.91
CA LEU A 132 -23.91 -2.39 5.13
C LEU A 132 -22.77 -1.65 5.84
N LYS A 133 -23.05 -0.47 6.37
CA LYS A 133 -22.08 0.32 7.13
C LYS A 133 -21.60 -0.44 8.36
N LYS A 134 -22.53 -1.00 9.14
CA LYS A 134 -22.21 -1.81 10.31
C LYS A 134 -21.35 -3.02 9.95
N TYR A 135 -21.64 -3.69 8.84
CA TYR A 135 -20.81 -4.79 8.34
C TYR A 135 -19.38 -4.31 8.06
N PHE A 136 -19.22 -3.19 7.36
CA PHE A 136 -17.89 -2.60 7.14
C PHE A 136 -17.17 -2.22 8.44
N ASP A 137 -17.88 -1.61 9.38
CA ASP A 137 -17.32 -1.25 10.69
C ASP A 137 -16.87 -2.51 11.47
N GLN A 138 -17.65 -3.59 11.46
CA GLN A 138 -17.34 -4.86 12.11
C GLN A 138 -16.10 -5.55 11.52
N HIS A 139 -15.87 -5.38 10.22
CA HIS A 139 -14.73 -5.95 9.51
C HIS A 139 -13.54 -4.96 9.38
N ASN A 140 -13.56 -3.84 10.11
CA ASN A 140 -12.54 -2.77 10.07
C ASN A 140 -12.29 -2.20 8.66
N ILE A 141 -13.31 -2.21 7.80
CA ILE A 141 -13.22 -1.73 6.42
C ILE A 141 -13.49 -0.24 6.41
N LYS A 142 -12.49 0.57 6.04
CA LYS A 142 -12.63 2.01 5.84
C LYS A 142 -13.46 2.28 4.58
N TYR A 143 -14.49 3.12 4.68
CA TYR A 143 -15.27 3.54 3.52
C TYR A 143 -15.60 5.03 3.59
N ARG A 144 -15.82 5.63 2.42
CA ARG A 144 -16.44 6.95 2.31
C ARG A 144 -17.95 6.79 2.19
N ASN A 145 -18.71 7.34 3.14
CA ASN A 145 -20.15 7.42 3.02
C ASN A 145 -20.57 8.67 2.24
N ILE A 146 -21.43 8.53 1.24
CA ILE A 146 -22.08 9.62 0.54
C ILE A 146 -23.57 9.51 0.77
N ASP A 147 -24.15 10.55 1.36
CA ASP A 147 -25.60 10.69 1.48
C ASP A 147 -26.15 11.32 0.19
N VAL A 148 -26.71 10.48 -0.69
CA VAL A 148 -27.25 10.93 -1.98
C VAL A 148 -28.55 11.73 -1.82
N SER A 149 -29.19 11.71 -0.65
CA SER A 149 -30.36 12.57 -0.39
C SER A 149 -29.97 14.05 -0.21
N LYS A 150 -28.69 14.33 0.05
CA LYS A 150 -28.15 15.68 0.25
C LYS A 150 -27.24 16.13 -0.89
N ASP A 151 -26.83 15.21 -1.76
CA ASP A 151 -25.92 15.47 -2.87
C ASP A 151 -26.51 14.92 -4.18
N GLN A 152 -27.26 15.79 -4.87
CA GLN A 152 -27.92 15.48 -6.13
C GLN A 152 -26.91 15.09 -7.23
N LYS A 153 -25.73 15.71 -7.26
CA LYS A 153 -24.69 15.38 -8.24
C LYS A 153 -24.15 13.98 -8.00
N ALA A 154 -23.94 13.61 -6.75
CA ALA A 154 -23.53 12.24 -6.41
C ALA A 154 -24.63 11.21 -6.71
N ALA A 155 -25.91 11.57 -6.56
CA ALA A 155 -27.03 10.72 -6.96
C ALA A 155 -27.03 10.47 -8.48
N GLU A 156 -26.85 11.52 -9.27
CA GLU A 156 -26.75 11.42 -10.74
C GLU A 156 -25.53 10.60 -11.18
N GLU A 157 -24.38 10.80 -10.54
CA GLU A 157 -23.17 10.04 -10.83
C GLU A 157 -23.35 8.55 -10.46
N MET A 158 -23.99 8.26 -9.33
CA MET A 158 -24.33 6.91 -8.91
C MET A 158 -25.20 6.21 -9.95
N VAL A 159 -26.25 6.86 -10.43
CA VAL A 159 -27.14 6.33 -11.48
C VAL A 159 -26.38 6.15 -12.79
N LYS A 160 -25.57 7.13 -13.20
CA LYS A 160 -24.79 7.05 -14.44
C LYS A 160 -23.82 5.88 -14.43
N ARG A 161 -23.24 5.55 -13.27
CA ARG A 161 -22.28 4.45 -13.12
C ARG A 161 -22.94 3.08 -13.02
N SER A 162 -24.11 2.98 -12.38
CA SER A 162 -24.76 1.71 -12.04
C SER A 162 -25.95 1.35 -12.93
N GLY A 163 -26.54 2.34 -13.61
CA GLY A 163 -27.85 2.24 -14.26
C GLY A 163 -29.02 2.18 -13.28
N GLN A 164 -28.79 2.35 -11.97
CA GLN A 164 -29.78 2.14 -10.91
C GLN A 164 -29.87 3.34 -9.96
N GLN A 165 -31.09 3.67 -9.54
CA GLN A 165 -31.37 4.76 -8.59
C GLN A 165 -31.37 4.31 -7.12
N GLY A 166 -31.62 3.03 -6.85
CA GLY A 166 -31.77 2.51 -5.50
C GLY A 166 -30.45 2.49 -4.72
N VAL A 167 -30.54 2.77 -3.42
CA VAL A 167 -29.48 2.55 -2.42
C VAL A 167 -29.77 1.28 -1.60
N PRO A 168 -28.76 0.64 -0.97
CA PRO A 168 -27.34 0.99 -1.00
C PRO A 168 -26.67 0.66 -2.33
N GLN A 169 -25.65 1.43 -2.70
CA GLN A 169 -24.69 1.04 -3.73
C GLN A 169 -23.28 1.21 -3.22
N THR A 170 -22.40 0.27 -3.52
CA THR A 170 -21.00 0.30 -3.10
C THR A 170 -20.10 0.33 -4.32
N ASN A 171 -19.26 1.34 -4.42
CA ASN A 171 -18.16 1.37 -5.38
C ASN A 171 -16.88 0.87 -4.69
N ILE A 172 -16.37 -0.27 -5.17
CA ILE A 172 -15.13 -0.89 -4.71
C ILE A 172 -14.11 -0.82 -5.84
N ASN A 173 -13.15 0.10 -5.73
CA ASN A 173 -12.11 0.36 -6.73
C ASN A 173 -12.61 0.48 -8.18
N GLY A 174 -13.74 1.16 -8.39
CA GLY A 174 -14.37 1.35 -9.70
C GLY A 174 -15.46 0.33 -10.02
N GLN A 175 -15.56 -0.77 -9.28
CA GLN A 175 -16.60 -1.79 -9.48
C GLN A 175 -17.81 -1.51 -8.62
N ILE A 176 -18.99 -1.43 -9.25
CA ILE A 176 -20.24 -1.16 -8.54
C ILE A 176 -20.90 -2.47 -8.07
N VAL A 177 -21.27 -2.49 -6.80
CA VAL A 177 -22.16 -3.47 -6.17
C VAL A 177 -23.47 -2.77 -5.83
N ILE A 178 -24.59 -3.34 -6.28
CA ILE A 178 -25.92 -2.81 -6.05
C ILE A 178 -26.56 -3.61 -4.91
N GLY A 179 -27.17 -2.91 -3.95
CA GLY A 179 -27.81 -3.54 -2.79
C GLY A 179 -26.82 -4.06 -1.75
N PHE A 180 -27.35 -4.90 -0.85
CA PHE A 180 -26.60 -5.55 0.23
C PHE A 180 -26.08 -6.93 -0.21
N ASP A 181 -25.22 -6.96 -1.22
CA ASP A 181 -24.63 -8.20 -1.75
C ASP A 181 -23.28 -8.50 -1.07
N ILE A 182 -23.36 -9.11 0.12
CA ILE A 182 -22.18 -9.45 0.95
C ILE A 182 -21.25 -10.44 0.24
N LEU A 183 -21.78 -11.38 -0.54
CA LEU A 183 -20.95 -12.36 -1.25
C LEU A 183 -20.04 -11.66 -2.27
N LYS A 184 -20.60 -10.74 -3.07
CA LYS A 184 -19.83 -9.96 -4.03
C LYS A 184 -18.86 -9.01 -3.33
N ILE A 185 -19.29 -8.36 -2.25
CA ILE A 185 -18.43 -7.50 -1.42
C ILE A 185 -17.22 -8.28 -0.88
N ASN A 186 -17.43 -9.46 -0.30
CA ASN A 186 -16.37 -10.27 0.28
C ASN A 186 -15.37 -10.70 -0.78
N ARG A 187 -15.86 -11.14 -1.95
CA ARG A 187 -14.99 -11.45 -3.09
C ARG A 187 -14.18 -10.25 -3.55
N LEU A 188 -14.78 -9.06 -3.60
CA LEU A 188 -14.11 -7.85 -4.03
C LEU A 188 -13.12 -7.32 -3.00
N LEU A 189 -13.35 -7.56 -1.71
CA LEU A 189 -12.48 -7.10 -0.61
C LEU A 189 -11.56 -8.20 -0.07
N ASN A 190 -11.56 -9.38 -0.68
CA ASN A 190 -10.79 -10.56 -0.25
C ASN A 190 -11.06 -10.96 1.21
N ILE A 191 -12.30 -10.82 1.67
CA ILE A 191 -12.73 -11.24 3.01
C ILE A 191 -13.00 -12.75 2.94
N SER A 192 -12.26 -13.53 3.73
CA SER A 192 -12.52 -14.97 3.87
C SER A 192 -13.60 -15.17 4.94
N ASN A 193 -14.61 -15.98 4.61
CA ASN A 193 -15.62 -16.46 5.56
C ASN A 193 -15.13 -17.71 6.28
#